data_AF-A0A085BI06-F1
#
_entry.id   AF-A0A085BI06-F1
#
_cell.length_a   1.000
_cell.length_b   1.000
_cell.length_c   1.000
_cell.angle_alpha   90.00
_cell.angle_beta   90.00
_cell.angle_gamma   90.00
#
_symmetry.space_group_name_H-M   'P 1'
#
loop_
_entity.id
_entity.type
_entity.pdbx_description
1 polymer ?
#
loop_
_entity_poly.entity_id
_entity_poly.type
_entity_poly.pdbx_seq_one_letter_code
_entity_poly.pdbx_strand_id
1 'polypeptide(L)'
;MKFEVNIRNFNIKFLSLMILFFSLKISAQNSYINQHKPLATELSKEFGIPSAIILSIAYVETGGGNSKHAQTLNNHFGMVGKNTVNSSRFKSFESSKESFRAFCEMISRKKYYQKMKGNLDYSEWLNAIASAGYAGKPTEWKQKINTVIKKFGL
;
A
#
# COMPACT_ATOMS: atom_id res chain seq x y z
N MET A 1 14.04 63.79 -23.02
CA MET A 1 12.75 63.12 -23.27
C MET A 1 12.71 61.85 -22.42
N LYS A 2 12.11 61.92 -21.22
CA LYS A 2 11.94 60.78 -20.31
C LYS A 2 10.58 60.16 -20.59
N PHE A 3 10.54 58.88 -20.96
CA PHE A 3 9.30 58.10 -20.94
C PHE A 3 9.21 57.43 -19.56
N GLU A 4 8.36 57.95 -18.69
CA GLU A 4 7.91 57.23 -17.50
C GLU A 4 6.79 56.26 -17.92
N VAL A 5 7.06 54.97 -17.84
CA VAL A 5 6.01 53.95 -17.92
C VAL A 5 5.39 53.79 -16.53
N ASN A 6 4.11 54.15 -16.41
CA ASN A 6 3.34 54.08 -15.19
C ASN A 6 2.93 52.62 -14.88
N ILE A 7 3.62 51.98 -13.92
CA ILE A 7 3.37 50.60 -13.47
C ILE A 7 2.49 50.60 -12.21
N ARG A 8 1.28 51.14 -12.29
CA ARG A 8 0.27 51.01 -11.24
C ARG A 8 -1.01 50.47 -11.85
N ASN A 9 -1.24 49.15 -11.67
CA ASN A 9 -2.55 48.48 -11.53
C ASN A 9 -2.69 47.09 -12.17
N PHE A 10 -1.62 46.45 -12.68
CA PHE A 10 -1.79 45.17 -13.40
C PHE A 10 -1.74 43.88 -12.54
N ASN A 11 -1.28 43.91 -11.28
CA ASN A 11 -0.77 42.69 -10.63
C ASN A 11 -1.40 42.31 -9.28
N ILE A 12 -2.73 42.40 -9.12
CA ILE A 12 -3.37 41.84 -7.90
C ILE A 12 -4.59 40.96 -8.22
N LYS A 13 -5.45 41.35 -9.17
CA LYS A 13 -6.61 40.53 -9.55
C LYS A 13 -6.23 39.24 -10.30
N PHE A 14 -5.16 39.28 -11.10
CA PHE A 14 -4.68 38.10 -11.84
C PHE A 14 -3.99 37.08 -10.92
N LEU A 15 -3.35 37.54 -9.84
CA LEU A 15 -2.69 36.67 -8.86
C LEU A 15 -3.72 35.95 -7.96
N SER A 16 -4.85 36.60 -7.65
CA SER A 16 -5.96 35.99 -6.90
C SER A 16 -6.67 34.87 -7.65
N LEU A 17 -6.67 34.86 -8.99
CA LEU A 17 -7.34 33.84 -9.80
C LEU A 17 -6.49 32.58 -9.99
N MET A 18 -5.15 32.70 -9.93
CA MET A 18 -4.22 31.56 -9.98
C MET A 18 -4.11 30.79 -8.66
N ILE A 19 -4.49 31.39 -7.53
CA ILE A 19 -4.49 30.73 -6.22
C ILE A 19 -5.69 29.77 -6.08
N LEU A 20 -6.79 29.96 -6.82
CA LEU A 20 -7.92 29.03 -6.81
C LEU A 20 -7.66 27.69 -7.53
N PHE A 21 -6.58 27.59 -8.31
CA PHE A 21 -6.18 26.34 -8.96
C PHE A 21 -5.12 25.55 -8.17
N PHE A 22 -4.64 26.10 -7.05
CA PHE A 22 -3.65 25.40 -6.22
C PHE A 22 -4.35 24.62 -5.10
N SER A 23 -4.44 23.31 -5.30
CA SER A 23 -4.68 22.28 -4.28
C SER A 23 -6.12 21.96 -3.88
N LEU A 24 -6.88 21.41 -4.83
CA LEU A 24 -7.69 20.24 -4.52
C LEU A 24 -6.99 19.00 -5.09
N LYS A 25 -5.93 18.54 -4.41
CA LYS A 25 -5.54 17.12 -4.55
C LYS A 25 -6.61 16.30 -3.86
N ILE A 26 -7.76 16.15 -4.49
CA ILE A 26 -8.69 15.07 -4.18
C ILE A 26 -7.93 13.81 -4.54
N SER A 27 -7.19 13.27 -3.58
CA SER A 27 -6.82 11.88 -3.61
C SER A 27 -8.15 11.15 -3.72
N ALA A 28 -8.47 10.63 -4.91
CA ALA A 28 -9.47 9.58 -5.04
C ALA A 28 -8.91 8.39 -4.27
N GLN A 29 -9.04 8.45 -2.94
CA GLN A 29 -8.51 7.43 -2.05
C GLN A 29 -9.26 6.16 -2.39
N ASN A 30 -8.50 5.15 -2.77
CA ASN A 30 -9.08 3.88 -3.13
C ASN A 30 -9.77 3.28 -1.91
N SER A 31 -11.03 2.86 -2.08
CA SER A 31 -11.88 2.33 -1.00
C SER A 31 -11.19 1.19 -0.25
N TYR A 32 -10.47 0.31 -0.96
CA TYR A 32 -9.72 -0.79 -0.37
C TYR A 32 -8.60 -0.29 0.56
N ILE A 33 -7.82 0.71 0.13
CA ILE A 33 -6.75 1.29 0.95
C ILE A 33 -7.34 1.89 2.22
N ASN A 34 -8.40 2.69 2.09
CA ASN A 34 -9.05 3.33 3.24
C ASN A 34 -9.65 2.31 4.21
N GLN A 35 -10.30 1.28 3.69
CA GLN A 35 -10.90 0.21 4.49
C GLN A 35 -9.86 -0.57 5.30
N HIS A 36 -8.71 -0.90 4.71
CA HIS A 36 -7.71 -1.75 5.36
C HIS A 36 -6.60 -0.98 6.09
N LYS A 37 -6.48 0.34 5.90
CA LYS A 37 -5.43 1.17 6.52
C LYS A 37 -5.42 1.11 8.04
N PRO A 38 -6.55 1.19 8.77
CA PRO A 38 -6.55 1.06 10.23
C PRO A 38 -5.98 -0.28 10.69
N LEU A 39 -6.43 -1.38 10.07
CA LEU A 39 -5.97 -2.73 10.38
C LEU A 39 -4.46 -2.91 10.09
N ALA A 40 -3.99 -2.44 8.93
CA ALA A 40 -2.56 -2.52 8.61
C ALA A 40 -1.70 -1.67 9.55
N THR A 41 -2.24 -0.54 10.04
CA THR A 41 -1.57 0.30 11.03
C THR A 41 -1.48 -0.39 12.40
N GLU A 42 -2.56 -1.06 12.83
CA GLU A 42 -2.59 -1.86 14.07
C GLU A 42 -1.55 -2.98 14.01
N LEU A 43 -1.58 -3.79 12.95
CA LEU A 43 -0.61 -4.87 12.74
C LEU A 43 0.81 -4.36 12.57
N SER A 44 0.99 -3.18 11.97
CA SER A 44 2.30 -2.53 11.87
C SER A 44 2.91 -2.24 13.24
N LYS A 45 2.11 -1.73 14.18
CA LYS A 45 2.54 -1.49 15.57
C LYS A 45 2.87 -2.79 16.30
N GLU A 46 2.07 -3.83 16.10
CA GLU A 46 2.24 -5.12 16.76
C GLU A 46 3.46 -5.89 16.23
N PHE A 47 3.60 -5.98 14.91
CA PHE A 47 4.61 -6.80 14.25
C PHE A 47 5.85 -6.01 13.83
N GLY A 48 5.86 -4.68 13.91
CA GLY A 48 6.98 -3.84 13.48
C GLY A 48 7.27 -3.90 11.98
N ILE A 49 6.30 -4.31 11.17
CA ILE A 49 6.36 -4.31 9.70
C ILE A 49 5.72 -3.00 9.21
N PRO A 50 6.31 -2.23 8.27
CA PRO A 50 5.72 -0.99 7.80
C PRO A 50 4.30 -1.19 7.25
N SER A 51 3.35 -0.34 7.67
CA SER A 51 1.97 -0.39 7.16
C SER A 51 1.91 -0.29 5.62
N ALA A 52 2.83 0.47 5.01
CA ALA A 52 2.96 0.58 3.56
C ALA A 52 3.20 -0.80 2.90
N ILE A 53 4.03 -1.66 3.51
CA ILE A 53 4.31 -3.01 3.01
C ILE A 53 3.07 -3.90 3.11
N ILE A 54 2.43 -3.92 4.27
CA ILE A 54 1.23 -4.74 4.50
C ILE A 54 0.13 -4.36 3.49
N LEU A 55 -0.16 -3.07 3.34
CA LEU A 55 -1.23 -2.58 2.46
C LEU A 55 -0.91 -2.76 0.98
N SER A 56 0.30 -2.40 0.56
CA SER A 56 0.66 -2.44 -0.85
C SER A 56 0.73 -3.87 -1.38
N ILE A 57 1.24 -4.82 -0.59
CA ILE A 57 1.23 -6.24 -0.94
C ILE A 57 -0.22 -6.74 -1.02
N ALA A 58 -1.02 -6.52 0.03
CA ALA A 58 -2.42 -6.94 0.01
C ALA A 58 -3.19 -6.37 -1.19
N TYR A 59 -2.94 -5.11 -1.55
CA TYR A 59 -3.57 -4.48 -2.72
C TYR A 59 -3.13 -5.15 -4.03
N VAL A 60 -1.83 -5.40 -4.23
CA VAL A 60 -1.31 -6.03 -5.45
C VAL A 60 -1.83 -7.46 -5.61
N GLU A 61 -1.80 -8.26 -4.54
CA GLU A 61 -2.22 -9.67 -4.57
C GLU A 61 -3.73 -9.82 -4.83
N THR A 62 -4.53 -8.81 -4.48
CA THR A 62 -5.99 -8.84 -4.65
C THR A 62 -6.50 -8.02 -5.82
N GLY A 63 -5.64 -7.28 -6.51
CA GLY A 63 -6.09 -6.28 -7.48
C GLY A 63 -7.00 -5.22 -6.86
N GLY A 64 -6.70 -4.80 -5.62
CA GLY A 64 -7.53 -3.88 -4.84
C GLY A 64 -8.85 -4.51 -4.36
N GLY A 65 -8.82 -5.77 -3.93
CA GLY A 65 -9.98 -6.51 -3.42
C GLY A 65 -10.86 -7.19 -4.48
N ASN A 66 -10.50 -7.10 -5.76
CA ASN A 66 -11.29 -7.62 -6.87
C ASN A 66 -11.04 -9.11 -7.17
N SER A 67 -10.01 -9.72 -6.57
CA SER A 67 -9.70 -11.12 -6.83
C SER A 67 -10.75 -12.06 -6.21
N LYS A 68 -11.03 -13.16 -6.90
CA LYS A 68 -11.95 -14.20 -6.40
C LYS A 68 -11.51 -14.73 -5.04
N HIS A 69 -10.21 -14.85 -4.79
CA HIS A 69 -9.68 -15.32 -3.50
C HIS A 69 -9.89 -14.30 -2.38
N ALA A 70 -9.78 -12.99 -2.65
CA ALA A 70 -10.11 -11.97 -1.67
C ALA A 70 -11.61 -12.04 -1.31
N GLN A 71 -12.47 -12.11 -2.33
CA GLN A 71 -13.93 -12.04 -2.14
C GLN A 71 -14.53 -13.32 -1.52
N THR A 72 -14.01 -14.50 -1.88
CA THR A 72 -14.62 -15.79 -1.48
C THR A 72 -13.87 -16.48 -0.35
N LEU A 73 -12.56 -16.27 -0.23
CA LEU A 73 -11.71 -16.93 0.77
C LEU A 73 -11.22 -15.96 1.85
N ASN A 74 -11.55 -14.67 1.76
CA ASN A 74 -10.93 -13.61 2.55
C ASN A 74 -9.39 -13.70 2.52
N ASN A 75 -8.79 -14.17 1.43
CA ASN A 75 -7.35 -14.39 1.33
C ASN A 75 -6.69 -13.26 0.54
N HIS A 76 -6.12 -12.29 1.27
CA HIS A 76 -5.55 -11.09 0.67
C HIS A 76 -4.07 -11.22 0.28
N PHE A 77 -3.44 -12.37 0.50
CA PHE A 77 -1.99 -12.56 0.33
C PHE A 77 -1.64 -13.82 -0.47
N GLY A 78 -2.63 -14.50 -1.07
CA GLY A 78 -2.40 -15.72 -1.83
C GLY A 78 -1.83 -16.89 -1.01
N MET A 79 -2.04 -16.89 0.31
CA MET A 79 -1.49 -17.92 1.19
C MET A 79 -2.10 -19.29 0.86
N VAL A 80 -1.27 -20.34 0.87
CA VAL A 80 -1.67 -21.72 0.63
C VAL A 80 -1.92 -22.42 1.97
N GLY A 81 -2.93 -23.28 2.06
CA GLY A 81 -3.25 -23.99 3.30
C GLY A 81 -4.67 -24.54 3.35
N LYS A 82 -5.17 -24.83 4.56
CA LYS A 82 -6.51 -25.36 4.80
C LYS A 82 -7.57 -24.46 4.16
N ASN A 83 -8.44 -25.05 3.36
CA ASN A 83 -9.54 -24.38 2.69
C ASN A 83 -10.84 -25.12 3.00
N THR A 84 -11.83 -24.40 3.53
CA THR A 84 -13.15 -24.94 3.88
C THR A 84 -14.26 -24.42 2.96
N VAL A 85 -13.92 -23.58 1.97
CA VAL A 85 -14.89 -22.93 1.07
C VAL A 85 -14.90 -23.61 -0.30
N ASN A 86 -13.74 -24.01 -0.83
CA ASN A 86 -13.63 -24.74 -2.09
C ASN A 86 -12.40 -25.66 -2.13
N SER A 87 -12.21 -26.37 -3.24
CA SER A 87 -11.14 -27.35 -3.43
C SER A 87 -9.79 -26.77 -3.87
N SER A 88 -9.66 -25.44 -3.97
CA SER A 88 -8.37 -24.84 -4.37
C SER A 88 -7.34 -24.90 -3.23
N ARG A 89 -6.05 -24.89 -3.59
CA ARG A 89 -4.93 -24.89 -2.63
C ARG A 89 -4.83 -23.64 -1.75
N PHE A 90 -5.55 -22.57 -2.09
CA PHE A 90 -5.47 -21.30 -1.36
C PHE A 90 -6.22 -21.40 -0.05
N LYS A 91 -5.58 -20.95 1.04
CA LYS A 91 -6.15 -20.96 2.38
C LYS A 91 -7.42 -20.11 2.43
N SER A 92 -8.45 -20.59 3.13
CA SER A 92 -9.63 -19.77 3.49
C SER A 92 -9.45 -19.15 4.87
N PHE A 93 -9.97 -17.94 5.04
CA PHE A 93 -9.99 -17.21 6.30
C PHE A 93 -11.42 -16.78 6.64
N GLU A 94 -11.72 -16.69 7.92
CA GLU A 94 -13.02 -16.22 8.41
C GLU A 94 -13.25 -14.74 8.08
N SER A 95 -12.17 -13.95 8.03
CA SER A 95 -12.23 -12.54 7.69
C SER A 95 -10.93 -12.05 7.05
N SER A 96 -10.98 -10.86 6.43
CA SER A 96 -9.80 -10.17 5.93
C SER A 96 -8.77 -9.93 7.05
N LYS A 97 -9.22 -9.58 8.26
CA LYS A 97 -8.38 -9.40 9.45
C LYS A 97 -7.49 -10.61 9.71
N GLU A 98 -8.06 -11.81 9.68
CA GLU A 98 -7.30 -13.05 9.91
C GLU A 98 -6.24 -13.29 8.83
N SER A 99 -6.54 -12.96 7.57
CA SER A 99 -5.54 -13.09 6.50
C SER A 99 -4.38 -12.09 6.64
N PHE A 100 -4.67 -10.85 7.05
CA PHE A 100 -3.65 -9.83 7.31
C PHE A 100 -2.76 -10.19 8.49
N ARG A 101 -3.35 -10.68 9.59
CA ARG A 101 -2.58 -11.14 10.74
C ARG A 101 -1.73 -12.36 10.39
N ALA A 102 -2.29 -13.36 9.70
CA ALA A 102 -1.55 -14.55 9.27
C ALA A 102 -0.39 -14.22 8.32
N PHE A 103 -0.52 -13.19 7.47
CA PHE A 103 0.59 -12.67 6.69
C PHE A 103 1.71 -12.12 7.61
N CYS A 104 1.36 -11.26 8.57
CA CYS A 104 2.35 -10.69 9.49
C CYS A 104 3.06 -11.77 10.33
N GLU A 105 2.33 -12.79 10.78
CA GLU A 105 2.90 -13.96 11.46
C GLU A 105 3.80 -14.81 10.55
N MET A 106 3.44 -14.95 9.27
CA MET A 106 4.31 -15.63 8.30
C MET A 106 5.62 -14.89 8.10
N ILE A 107 5.57 -13.56 8.04
CA ILE A 107 6.77 -12.71 7.94
C ILE A 107 7.58 -12.78 9.25
N SER A 108 6.94 -12.80 10.42
CA SER A 108 7.64 -12.85 11.71
C SER A 108 8.47 -14.11 11.94
N ARG A 109 8.14 -15.20 11.24
CA ARG A 109 8.90 -16.47 11.24
C ARG A 109 10.11 -16.47 10.30
N LYS A 110 10.33 -15.44 9.49
CA LYS A 110 11.45 -15.39 8.53
C LYS A 110 12.76 -15.02 9.22
N LYS A 111 13.88 -15.58 8.75
CA LYS A 111 15.22 -15.34 9.33
C LYS A 111 15.61 -13.86 9.40
N TYR A 112 15.20 -13.05 8.42
CA TYR A 112 15.51 -11.61 8.38
C TYR A 112 14.70 -10.80 9.41
N TYR A 113 13.56 -11.31 9.87
CA TYR A 113 12.60 -10.52 10.64
C TYR A 113 13.18 -9.93 11.92
N GLN A 114 13.95 -10.71 12.69
CA GLN A 114 14.52 -10.25 13.96
C GLN A 114 15.45 -9.04 13.80
N LYS A 115 16.15 -8.93 12.66
CA LYS A 115 17.02 -7.79 12.36
C LYS A 115 16.24 -6.57 11.85
N MET A 116 15.04 -6.79 11.36
CA MET A 116 14.26 -5.78 10.65
C MET A 116 13.07 -5.24 11.44
N LYS A 117 12.58 -5.97 12.44
CA LYS A 117 11.42 -5.57 13.24
C LYS A 117 11.60 -4.15 13.76
N GLY A 118 10.67 -3.26 13.40
CA GLY A 118 10.69 -1.84 13.79
C GLY A 118 11.42 -0.92 12.79
N ASN A 119 12.11 -1.47 11.79
CA ASN A 119 12.63 -0.67 10.67
C ASN A 119 11.46 -0.17 9.83
N LEU A 120 11.37 1.16 9.64
CA LEU A 120 10.33 1.82 8.87
C LEU A 120 10.66 1.93 7.37
N ASP A 121 11.89 1.62 6.95
CA ASP A 121 12.26 1.62 5.54
C ASP A 121 11.59 0.45 4.80
N TYR A 122 10.49 0.76 4.11
CA TYR A 122 9.76 -0.22 3.31
C TYR A 122 10.62 -0.84 2.20
N SER A 123 11.64 -0.14 1.69
CA SER A 123 12.48 -0.64 0.59
C SER A 123 13.31 -1.83 1.05
N GLU A 124 13.84 -1.79 2.26
CA GLU A 124 14.54 -2.91 2.86
C GLU A 124 13.61 -4.11 3.06
N TRP A 125 12.40 -3.88 3.61
CA TRP A 125 11.41 -4.95 3.80
C TRP A 125 11.02 -5.58 2.48
N LEU A 126 10.75 -4.77 1.46
CA LEU A 126 10.38 -5.23 0.14
C LEU A 126 11.48 -6.10 -0.49
N ASN A 127 12.75 -5.69 -0.35
CA ASN A 127 13.89 -6.46 -0.82
C ASN A 127 14.05 -7.77 -0.04
N ALA A 128 13.93 -7.75 1.28
CA ALA A 128 14.05 -8.94 2.12
C ALA A 128 12.95 -9.98 1.81
N ILE A 129 11.70 -9.52 1.63
CA ILE A 129 10.57 -10.37 1.27
C ILE A 129 10.78 -10.99 -0.12
N ALA A 130 11.21 -10.19 -1.11
CA ALA A 130 11.49 -10.67 -2.45
C ALA A 130 12.63 -11.70 -2.48
N SER A 131 13.75 -11.41 -1.80
CA SER A 131 14.91 -12.31 -1.70
C SER A 131 14.59 -13.62 -0.96
N ALA A 132 13.57 -13.62 -0.11
CA ALA A 132 13.08 -14.82 0.56
C ALA A 132 12.11 -15.67 -0.30
N GLY A 133 11.92 -15.33 -1.58
CA GLY A 133 11.16 -16.13 -2.54
C GLY A 133 9.64 -15.97 -2.44
N TYR A 134 9.14 -14.83 -1.95
CA TYR A 134 7.70 -14.59 -1.83
C TYR A 134 6.96 -14.63 -3.17
N ALA A 135 7.57 -14.10 -4.25
CA ALA A 135 6.98 -14.04 -5.57
C ALA A 135 7.89 -14.69 -6.62
N GLY A 136 7.30 -15.42 -7.57
CA GLY A 136 8.06 -16.09 -8.64
C GLY A 136 8.75 -15.14 -9.62
N LYS A 137 8.28 -13.88 -9.71
CA LYS A 137 8.89 -12.81 -10.51
C LYS A 137 9.22 -11.61 -9.62
N PRO A 138 10.30 -11.66 -8.82
CA PRO A 138 10.55 -10.69 -7.76
C PRO A 138 10.71 -9.25 -8.28
N THR A 139 11.35 -9.04 -9.43
CA THR A 139 11.55 -7.69 -10.00
C THR A 139 10.23 -7.02 -10.38
N GLU A 140 9.39 -7.70 -11.17
CA GLU A 140 8.07 -7.19 -11.58
C GLU A 140 7.17 -6.97 -10.36
N TRP A 141 7.22 -7.89 -9.39
CA TRP A 141 6.45 -7.79 -8.15
C TRP A 141 6.85 -6.54 -7.36
N LYS A 142 8.15 -6.30 -7.12
CA LYS A 142 8.64 -5.09 -6.44
C LYS A 142 8.22 -3.81 -7.15
N GLN A 143 8.23 -3.79 -8.49
CA GLN A 143 7.77 -2.63 -9.27
C GLN A 143 6.29 -2.32 -9.05
N LYS A 144 5.43 -3.35 -9.03
CA LYS A 144 3.99 -3.19 -8.72
C LYS A 144 3.77 -2.63 -7.33
N ILE A 145 4.50 -3.15 -6.34
CA ILE A 145 4.43 -2.68 -4.95
C ILE A 145 4.82 -1.20 -4.85
N ASN A 146 5.97 -0.81 -5.42
CA ASN A 146 6.42 0.57 -5.43
C ASN A 146 5.45 1.51 -6.16
N THR A 147 4.80 1.02 -7.23
CA THR A 147 3.77 1.78 -7.94
C THR A 147 2.57 2.06 -7.05
N VAL A 148 2.11 1.06 -6.28
CA VAL A 148 1.00 1.20 -5.34
C VAL A 148 1.35 2.14 -4.19
N ILE A 149 2.55 2.01 -3.61
CA ILE A 149 3.03 2.92 -2.55
C ILE A 149 3.03 4.37 -3.04
N LYS A 150 3.64 4.63 -4.21
CA LYS A 150 3.69 5.98 -4.81
C LYS A 150 2.30 6.52 -5.16
N LYS A 151 1.44 5.67 -5.75
CA LYS A 151 0.09 6.06 -6.18
C LYS A 151 -0.79 6.52 -5.02
N PHE A 152 -0.69 5.86 -3.87
CA PHE A 152 -1.55 6.13 -2.72
C PHE A 152 -0.87 6.92 -1.60
N GLY A 153 0.39 7.30 -1.76
CA GLY A 153 1.14 8.03 -0.75
C GLY A 153 1.23 7.27 0.57
N LEU A 154 1.51 5.96 0.48
CA LEU A 154 1.68 5.08 1.64
C LEU A 154 3.06 5.25 2.29
#